data_AF-A0A077Z6T7-F1
#
_entry.id   AF-A0A077Z6T7-F1
#
_cell.length_a   1.000
_cell.length_b   1.000
_cell.length_c   1.000
_cell.angle_alpha   90.00
_cell.angle_beta   90.00
_cell.angle_gamma   90.00
#
_symmetry.space_group_name_H-M   'P 1'
#
loop_
_entity.id
_entity.type
_entity.pdbx_description
1 polymer ?
#
loop_
_entity_poly.entity_id
_entity_poly.type
_entity_poly.pdbx_seq_one_letter_code
_entity_poly.pdbx_strand_id
1 'polypeptide(L)'
;MAFSIGFAWQSLLLFSLAHQLVIAQNDQASRRTAKRKLCPGGYTDGTEVTKGRYIYHCTNGKLRPKGCLSADGKHLALWQTFPLSGYQLMCALDKNGLLYFKYVGCISNGTIYYPTDTWADKSFWYTCRPLGETLIMEVSGCVYKNHRYDIGEDFRKGDFYFQCHRTSTGTVALRPVACHHKGRRYNIGENYEEDKFWYACTMEAGRAVKKCVGCMHYARRLMDGDRYFINTAIYECTIRQHHSDHRLVGCVQQDDNKIIERRLGCQWLEGNAPYKYMLKCARSKGKEKVKLETVSCFYQMGEGAYAIPPGCFRIVGDKGVACINRPNGPTIEEFPTNDLYKAYYKGVRPC
;
A
#
# COMPACT_ATOMS: atom_id res chain seq x y z
N MET A 1 20.57 -106.29 -94.23
CA MET A 1 21.95 -106.59 -94.65
C MET A 1 22.85 -105.53 -94.03
N ALA A 2 23.80 -105.96 -93.17
CA ALA A 2 25.11 -105.36 -92.83
C ALA A 2 25.18 -103.87 -92.39
N PHE A 3 26.00 -103.37 -91.47
CA PHE A 3 27.20 -103.76 -90.69
C PHE A 3 27.03 -103.04 -89.32
N SER A 4 27.29 -103.60 -88.13
CA SER A 4 28.53 -104.09 -87.52
C SER A 4 29.66 -103.05 -87.36
N ILE A 5 30.15 -102.96 -86.12
CA ILE A 5 31.42 -102.38 -85.63
C ILE A 5 31.41 -100.84 -85.53
N GLY A 6 31.78 -100.18 -84.44
CA GLY A 6 32.44 -100.58 -83.19
C GLY A 6 33.09 -99.33 -82.56
N PHE A 7 33.69 -99.51 -81.39
CA PHE A 7 34.65 -98.63 -80.72
C PHE A 7 34.15 -97.37 -80.00
N ALA A 8 33.82 -97.57 -78.73
CA ALA A 8 34.59 -97.04 -77.60
C ALA A 8 35.28 -95.67 -77.80
N TRP A 9 34.55 -94.58 -77.58
CA TRP A 9 35.14 -93.29 -77.19
C TRP A 9 34.44 -92.77 -75.92
N GLN A 10 35.22 -92.77 -74.83
CA GLN A 10 35.27 -91.71 -73.81
C GLN A 10 33.97 -91.49 -72.99
N SER A 11 33.70 -92.20 -71.89
CA SER A 11 34.27 -91.97 -70.53
C SER A 11 34.63 -90.52 -70.10
N LEU A 12 34.22 -89.48 -70.83
CA LEU A 12 34.46 -88.08 -70.47
C LEU A 12 33.20 -87.25 -70.18
N LEU A 13 32.00 -87.82 -70.27
CA LEU A 13 30.74 -87.10 -70.02
C LEU A 13 30.17 -87.25 -68.60
N LEU A 14 30.80 -88.03 -67.71
CA LEU A 14 30.35 -88.18 -66.32
C LEU A 14 30.98 -87.18 -65.34
N PHE A 15 31.96 -86.37 -65.76
CA PHE A 15 32.54 -85.32 -64.91
C PHE A 15 31.89 -83.94 -65.07
N SER A 16 30.96 -83.73 -66.00
CA SER A 16 30.29 -82.43 -66.20
C SER A 16 29.02 -82.23 -65.37
N LEU A 17 28.44 -83.28 -64.77
CA LEU A 17 27.21 -83.17 -63.96
C LEU A 17 27.45 -82.89 -62.47
N ALA A 18 28.66 -83.14 -61.94
CA ALA A 18 28.97 -82.86 -60.53
C ALA A 18 29.43 -81.41 -60.27
N HIS A 19 29.79 -80.63 -61.31
CA HIS A 19 30.25 -79.24 -61.15
C HIS A 19 29.16 -78.17 -61.30
N GLN A 20 27.92 -78.54 -61.69
CA GLN A 20 26.82 -77.57 -61.72
C GLN A 20 25.97 -77.51 -60.44
N LEU A 21 26.10 -78.47 -59.51
CA LEU A 21 25.40 -78.38 -58.22
C LEU A 21 26.16 -77.57 -57.14
N VAL A 22 27.49 -77.46 -57.22
CA VAL A 22 28.27 -76.72 -56.21
C VAL A 22 28.31 -75.21 -56.49
N ILE A 23 28.13 -74.78 -57.75
CA ILE A 23 28.16 -73.36 -58.10
C ILE A 23 26.80 -72.67 -57.85
N ALA A 24 25.69 -73.42 -57.77
CA ALA A 24 24.38 -72.83 -57.45
C ALA A 24 24.14 -72.58 -55.95
N GLN A 25 24.88 -73.24 -55.05
CA GLN A 25 24.76 -72.97 -53.60
C GLN A 25 25.66 -71.83 -53.12
N ASN A 26 26.73 -71.51 -53.85
CA ASN A 26 27.64 -70.44 -53.46
C ASN A 26 27.12 -69.02 -53.81
N ASP A 27 26.15 -68.91 -54.73
CA ASP A 27 25.53 -67.63 -55.09
C ASP A 27 24.37 -67.23 -54.13
N GLN A 28 23.87 -68.18 -53.32
CA GLN A 28 22.91 -67.89 -52.25
C GLN A 28 23.58 -67.47 -50.93
N ALA A 29 24.85 -67.81 -50.72
CA ALA A 29 25.62 -67.36 -49.55
C ALA A 29 26.06 -65.88 -49.69
N SER A 30 26.33 -65.41 -50.92
CA SER A 30 26.80 -64.03 -51.17
C SER A 30 25.67 -62.98 -51.26
N ARG A 31 24.45 -63.38 -51.67
CA ARG A 31 23.27 -62.48 -51.71
C ARG A 31 22.52 -62.32 -50.39
N ARG A 32 22.97 -62.98 -49.31
CA ARG A 32 22.61 -62.60 -47.93
C ARG A 32 23.55 -61.53 -47.36
N THR A 33 24.05 -60.64 -48.21
CA THR A 33 24.18 -59.23 -47.85
C THR A 33 22.78 -58.74 -47.47
N ALA A 34 22.38 -59.05 -46.24
CA ALA A 34 21.22 -58.47 -45.60
C ALA A 34 21.32 -56.98 -45.88
N LYS A 35 20.42 -56.45 -46.72
CA LYS A 35 20.30 -55.01 -46.96
C LYS A 35 20.26 -54.40 -45.57
N ARG A 36 21.41 -53.89 -45.08
CA ARG A 36 21.52 -53.25 -43.77
C ARG A 36 20.45 -52.18 -43.82
N LYS A 37 19.40 -52.34 -43.02
CA LYS A 37 18.30 -51.37 -43.03
C LYS A 37 18.92 -50.08 -42.52
N LEU A 38 19.18 -49.14 -43.41
CA LEU A 38 19.70 -47.83 -43.04
C LEU A 38 18.58 -47.08 -42.32
N CYS A 39 18.95 -46.35 -41.27
CA CYS A 39 18.03 -45.43 -40.63
C CYS A 39 17.76 -44.20 -41.53
N PRO A 40 16.65 -43.47 -41.30
CA PRO A 40 16.36 -42.22 -42.00
C PRO A 40 17.55 -41.24 -42.00
N GLY A 41 18.01 -40.85 -43.18
CA GLY A 41 19.23 -40.04 -43.37
C GLY A 41 20.47 -40.84 -43.81
N GLY A 42 20.35 -42.17 -43.99
CA GLY A 42 21.44 -43.02 -44.48
C GLY A 42 22.38 -43.54 -43.38
N TYR A 43 22.00 -43.40 -42.11
CA TYR A 43 22.82 -43.84 -40.98
C TYR A 43 22.82 -45.38 -40.85
N THR A 44 23.99 -45.95 -40.55
CA THR A 44 24.14 -47.38 -40.29
C THR A 44 23.67 -47.77 -38.88
N ASP A 45 23.14 -48.98 -38.72
CA ASP A 45 22.81 -49.53 -37.40
C ASP A 45 24.02 -49.45 -36.44
N GLY A 46 23.77 -49.04 -35.20
CA GLY A 46 24.80 -48.75 -34.18
C GLY A 46 25.27 -47.29 -34.14
N THR A 47 24.92 -46.47 -35.14
CA THR A 47 25.38 -45.06 -35.20
C THR A 47 24.52 -44.17 -34.30
N GLU A 48 25.18 -43.26 -33.58
CA GLU A 48 24.51 -42.17 -32.87
C GLU A 48 24.36 -40.95 -33.75
N VAL A 49 23.17 -40.36 -33.70
CA VAL A 49 22.78 -39.24 -34.54
C VAL A 49 22.24 -38.14 -33.64
N THR A 50 22.92 -37.01 -33.64
CA THR A 50 22.44 -35.80 -32.97
C THR A 50 21.64 -34.96 -33.96
N LYS A 51 20.38 -34.67 -33.63
CA LYS A 51 19.53 -33.72 -34.35
C LYS A 51 19.15 -32.58 -33.41
N GLY A 52 19.78 -31.43 -33.59
CA GLY A 52 19.63 -30.30 -32.66
C GLY A 52 20.11 -30.68 -31.26
N ARG A 53 19.22 -30.60 -30.26
CA ARG A 53 19.52 -30.98 -28.87
C ARG A 53 19.11 -32.41 -28.49
N TYR A 54 18.82 -33.25 -29.47
CA TYR A 54 18.30 -34.61 -29.26
C TYR A 54 19.20 -35.66 -29.88
N ILE A 55 19.39 -36.76 -29.17
CA ILE A 55 20.32 -37.82 -29.53
C ILE A 55 19.53 -39.09 -29.78
N TYR A 56 19.76 -39.69 -30.94
CA TYR A 56 19.13 -40.92 -31.39
C TYR A 56 20.19 -41.99 -31.61
N HIS A 57 19.83 -43.24 -31.38
CA HIS A 57 20.64 -44.40 -31.74
C HIS A 57 19.95 -45.14 -32.89
N CYS A 58 20.67 -45.42 -33.97
CA CYS A 58 20.16 -46.19 -35.09
C CYS A 58 20.13 -47.68 -34.74
N THR A 59 18.94 -48.30 -34.79
CA THR A 59 18.79 -49.74 -34.50
C THR A 59 17.73 -50.36 -35.41
N ASN A 60 18.12 -51.40 -36.13
CA ASN A 60 17.28 -52.13 -37.09
C ASN A 60 16.61 -51.21 -38.12
N GLY A 61 17.33 -50.20 -38.61
CA GLY A 61 16.85 -49.21 -39.58
C GLY A 61 15.86 -48.19 -39.03
N LYS A 62 15.73 -48.06 -37.71
CA LYS A 62 14.92 -47.02 -37.05
C LYS A 62 15.76 -46.19 -36.10
N LEU A 63 15.57 -44.87 -36.13
CA LEU A 63 16.14 -43.98 -35.11
C LEU A 63 15.34 -44.15 -33.83
N ARG A 64 16.02 -44.56 -32.75
CA ARG A 64 15.44 -44.70 -31.41
C ARG A 64 15.94 -43.56 -30.52
N PRO A 65 15.07 -42.90 -29.74
CA PRO A 65 15.50 -41.94 -28.74
C PRO A 65 16.55 -42.51 -27.79
N LYS A 66 17.66 -41.78 -27.59
CA LYS A 66 18.72 -42.16 -26.65
C LYS A 66 18.87 -41.14 -25.51
N GLY A 67 18.75 -39.85 -25.81
CA GLY A 67 18.99 -38.81 -24.83
C GLY A 67 18.91 -37.41 -25.42
N CYS A 68 19.39 -36.43 -24.65
CA CYS A 68 19.38 -35.02 -25.00
C CYS A 68 20.74 -34.38 -24.75
N LEU A 69 20.94 -33.16 -25.27
CA LEU A 69 22.08 -32.30 -24.96
C LEU A 69 21.62 -31.11 -24.11
N SER A 70 22.30 -30.86 -23.00
CA SER A 70 22.14 -29.63 -22.22
C SER A 70 22.69 -28.40 -22.97
N ALA A 71 22.52 -27.20 -22.40
CA ALA A 71 22.99 -25.96 -23.02
C ALA A 71 24.53 -25.89 -23.18
N ASP A 72 25.27 -26.55 -22.29
CA ASP A 72 26.72 -26.72 -22.31
C ASP A 72 27.19 -27.93 -23.16
N GLY A 73 26.26 -28.64 -23.82
CA GLY A 73 26.58 -29.77 -24.70
C GLY A 73 26.83 -31.10 -23.98
N LYS A 74 26.52 -31.19 -22.67
CA LYS A 74 26.62 -32.44 -21.93
C LYS A 74 25.53 -33.42 -22.38
N HIS A 75 25.91 -34.68 -22.57
CA HIS A 75 24.99 -35.77 -22.85
C HIS A 75 24.13 -36.08 -21.63
N LEU A 76 22.81 -35.99 -21.80
CA LEU A 76 21.79 -36.34 -20.82
C LEU A 76 21.13 -37.65 -21.25
N ALA A 77 21.19 -38.68 -20.40
CA ALA A 77 20.38 -39.88 -20.60
C ALA A 77 18.88 -39.56 -20.46
N LEU A 78 18.02 -40.41 -21.01
CA LEU A 78 16.59 -40.34 -20.76
C LEU A 78 16.30 -40.26 -19.27
N TRP A 79 15.37 -39.38 -18.90
CA TRP A 79 14.92 -39.07 -17.54
C TRP A 79 15.95 -38.36 -16.64
N GLN A 80 17.14 -38.04 -17.15
CA GLN A 80 18.06 -37.16 -16.42
C GLN A 80 17.52 -35.74 -16.39
N THR A 81 17.71 -35.09 -15.24
CA THR A 81 17.29 -33.71 -15.01
C THR A 81 18.48 -32.77 -14.95
N PHE A 82 18.26 -31.50 -15.30
CA PHE A 82 19.28 -30.47 -15.29
C PHE A 82 18.63 -29.08 -15.09
N PRO A 83 19.35 -28.13 -14.46
CA PRO A 83 18.86 -26.76 -14.30
C PRO A 83 19.04 -25.95 -15.60
N LEU A 84 18.05 -25.13 -15.94
CA LEU A 84 18.14 -24.13 -17.00
C LEU A 84 17.24 -22.94 -16.68
N SER A 85 17.80 -21.73 -16.67
CA SER A 85 17.06 -20.46 -16.57
C SER A 85 16.03 -20.40 -15.42
N GLY A 86 16.38 -20.92 -14.24
CA GLY A 86 15.49 -20.92 -13.08
C GLY A 86 14.47 -22.08 -13.05
N TYR A 87 14.64 -23.10 -13.89
CA TYR A 87 13.78 -24.29 -13.91
C TYR A 87 14.62 -25.57 -13.88
N GLN A 88 14.04 -26.64 -13.34
CA GLN A 88 14.53 -27.99 -13.48
C GLN A 88 13.84 -28.62 -14.70
N LEU A 89 14.62 -29.02 -15.69
CA LEU A 89 14.17 -29.70 -16.91
C LEU A 89 14.56 -31.17 -16.87
N MET A 90 13.84 -32.01 -17.60
CA MET A 90 14.11 -33.43 -17.77
C MET A 90 14.15 -33.80 -19.25
N CYS A 91 15.14 -34.60 -19.67
CA CYS A 91 15.12 -35.22 -20.99
C CYS A 91 14.06 -36.33 -21.01
N ALA A 92 12.95 -36.12 -21.70
CA ALA A 92 11.77 -36.98 -21.62
C ALA A 92 11.28 -37.44 -22.99
N LEU A 93 10.40 -38.45 -22.98
CA LEU A 93 9.65 -38.90 -24.15
C LEU A 93 8.18 -38.52 -24.03
N ASP A 94 7.62 -37.97 -25.09
CA ASP A 94 6.18 -37.71 -25.18
C ASP A 94 5.40 -39.02 -25.40
N LYS A 95 4.06 -38.92 -25.51
CA LYS A 95 3.19 -40.06 -25.78
C LYS A 95 3.44 -40.76 -27.13
N ASN A 96 4.12 -40.09 -28.07
CA ASN A 96 4.48 -40.63 -29.39
C ASN A 96 5.91 -41.17 -29.40
N GLY A 97 6.63 -41.14 -28.27
CA GLY A 97 8.03 -41.54 -28.18
C GLY A 97 9.01 -40.53 -28.78
N LEU A 98 8.63 -39.26 -28.90
CA LEU A 98 9.51 -38.18 -29.35
C LEU A 98 10.22 -37.53 -28.16
N LEU A 99 11.49 -37.17 -28.37
CA LEU A 99 12.30 -36.49 -27.35
C LEU A 99 11.86 -35.05 -27.18
N TYR A 100 11.75 -34.63 -25.92
CA TYR A 100 11.50 -33.24 -25.54
C TYR A 100 12.07 -32.92 -24.16
N PHE A 101 12.15 -31.64 -23.81
CA PHE A 101 12.49 -31.20 -22.47
C PHE A 101 11.23 -30.93 -21.66
N LYS A 102 10.99 -31.75 -20.63
CA LYS A 102 9.87 -31.57 -19.70
C LYS A 102 10.26 -30.65 -18.55
N TYR A 103 9.46 -29.61 -18.30
CA TYR A 103 9.57 -28.84 -17.06
C TYR A 103 9.11 -29.69 -15.88
N VAL A 104 9.99 -29.88 -14.89
CA VAL A 104 9.70 -30.71 -13.70
C VAL A 104 9.77 -29.93 -12.39
N GLY A 105 10.36 -28.74 -12.37
CA GLY A 105 10.34 -27.89 -11.19
C GLY A 105 10.77 -26.44 -11.46
N CYS A 106 10.43 -25.56 -10.52
CA CYS A 106 10.90 -24.19 -10.43
C CYS A 106 12.10 -24.13 -9.48
N ILE A 107 13.13 -23.36 -9.81
CA ILE A 107 14.34 -23.22 -8.99
C ILE A 107 14.37 -21.81 -8.39
N SER A 108 14.38 -21.72 -7.07
CA SER A 108 14.54 -20.46 -6.34
C SER A 108 15.56 -20.62 -5.22
N ASN A 109 16.57 -19.75 -5.19
CA ASN A 109 17.69 -19.80 -4.23
C ASN A 109 18.32 -21.19 -4.09
N GLY A 110 18.52 -21.89 -5.22
CA GLY A 110 19.12 -23.23 -5.26
C GLY A 110 18.20 -24.38 -4.83
N THR A 111 16.98 -24.09 -4.37
CA THR A 111 15.98 -25.11 -4.00
C THR A 111 15.06 -25.39 -5.18
N ILE A 112 14.77 -26.67 -5.43
CA ILE A 112 13.84 -27.11 -6.47
C ILE A 112 12.45 -27.28 -5.84
N TYR A 113 11.47 -26.63 -6.46
CA TYR A 113 10.05 -26.70 -6.10
C TYR A 113 9.31 -27.41 -7.23
N TYR A 114 8.63 -28.51 -6.91
CA TYR A 114 7.84 -29.28 -7.86
C TYR A 114 6.49 -28.59 -8.14
N PRO A 115 5.74 -29.02 -9.16
CA PRO A 115 4.43 -28.42 -9.45
C PRO A 115 3.54 -28.44 -8.21
N THR A 116 2.86 -27.32 -7.94
CA THR A 116 2.02 -27.03 -6.76
C THR A 116 2.77 -26.73 -5.46
N ASP A 117 4.09 -26.92 -5.41
CA ASP A 117 4.87 -26.49 -4.25
C ASP A 117 4.83 -24.97 -4.10
N THR A 118 4.94 -24.53 -2.85
CA THR A 118 4.90 -23.11 -2.49
C THR A 118 6.08 -22.72 -1.60
N TRP A 119 6.56 -21.51 -1.77
CA TRP A 119 7.61 -20.93 -0.92
C TRP A 119 7.38 -19.45 -0.71
N ALA A 120 8.16 -18.85 0.20
CA ALA A 120 8.02 -17.46 0.57
C ALA A 120 9.38 -16.79 0.71
N ASP A 121 9.45 -15.52 0.34
CA ASP A 121 10.51 -14.62 0.77
C ASP A 121 9.98 -13.67 1.87
N LYS A 122 10.69 -12.55 2.10
CA LYS A 122 10.29 -11.56 3.12
C LYS A 122 9.01 -10.79 2.78
N SER A 123 8.61 -10.75 1.51
CA SER A 123 7.59 -9.85 0.99
C SER A 123 6.43 -10.59 0.32
N PHE A 124 6.70 -11.73 -0.32
CA PHE A 124 5.75 -12.46 -1.15
C PHE A 124 5.90 -13.95 -0.98
N TRP A 125 4.83 -14.66 -1.34
CA TRP A 125 4.86 -16.11 -1.47
C TRP A 125 4.43 -16.52 -2.88
N TYR A 126 4.96 -17.64 -3.30
CA TYR A 126 4.98 -18.09 -4.69
C TYR A 126 4.44 -19.51 -4.78
N THR A 127 3.91 -19.85 -5.95
CA THR A 127 3.53 -21.21 -6.32
C THR A 127 4.21 -21.60 -7.62
N CYS A 128 4.80 -22.80 -7.68
CA CYS A 128 5.28 -23.35 -8.95
C CYS A 128 4.08 -23.92 -9.73
N ARG A 129 3.56 -23.17 -10.70
CA ARG A 129 2.30 -23.47 -11.37
C ARG A 129 2.50 -24.00 -12.79
N PRO A 130 1.80 -25.07 -13.19
CA PRO A 130 1.71 -25.48 -14.59
C PRO A 130 1.03 -24.43 -15.47
N LEU A 131 1.68 -24.10 -16.59
CA LEU A 131 1.12 -23.28 -17.66
C LEU A 131 1.39 -23.98 -19.00
N GLY A 132 0.39 -24.71 -19.50
CA GLY A 132 0.56 -25.58 -20.66
C GLY A 132 1.60 -26.67 -20.40
N GLU A 133 2.59 -26.79 -21.29
CA GLU A 133 3.72 -27.73 -21.15
C GLU A 133 4.90 -27.16 -20.33
N THR A 134 4.75 -25.97 -19.77
CA THR A 134 5.77 -25.26 -19.00
C THR A 134 5.38 -25.09 -17.54
N LEU A 135 6.32 -24.60 -16.74
CA LEU A 135 6.06 -24.14 -15.37
C LEU A 135 6.33 -22.64 -15.27
N ILE A 136 5.60 -21.97 -14.39
CA ILE A 136 5.83 -20.57 -14.04
C ILE A 136 5.96 -20.43 -12.53
N MET A 137 6.78 -19.47 -12.10
CA MET A 137 6.83 -19.02 -10.71
C MET A 137 5.80 -17.91 -10.53
N GLU A 138 4.60 -18.26 -10.07
CA GLU A 138 3.53 -17.29 -9.89
C GLU A 138 3.62 -16.65 -8.49
N VAL A 139 3.57 -15.32 -8.41
CA VAL A 139 3.35 -14.62 -7.13
C VAL A 139 1.90 -14.84 -6.73
N SER A 140 1.70 -15.59 -5.65
CA SER A 140 0.39 -15.99 -5.18
C SER A 140 -0.16 -15.06 -4.09
N GLY A 141 0.73 -14.31 -3.42
CA GLY A 141 0.31 -13.28 -2.49
C GLY A 141 1.47 -12.67 -1.71
N CYS A 142 1.14 -12.04 -0.58
CA CYS A 142 2.04 -11.22 0.20
C CYS A 142 2.41 -11.91 1.51
N VAL A 143 3.56 -11.54 2.08
CA VAL A 143 4.04 -12.06 3.36
C VAL A 143 4.24 -10.90 4.33
N TYR A 144 3.67 -11.02 5.52
CA TYR A 144 3.89 -10.07 6.61
C TYR A 144 3.96 -10.80 7.95
N LYS A 145 5.05 -10.59 8.71
CA LYS A 145 5.33 -11.27 9.98
C LYS A 145 5.16 -12.80 9.91
N ASN A 146 5.70 -13.42 8.85
CA ASN A 146 5.61 -14.87 8.57
C ASN A 146 4.19 -15.41 8.28
N HIS A 147 3.19 -14.55 8.16
CA HIS A 147 1.87 -14.93 7.66
C HIS A 147 1.79 -14.68 6.16
N ARG A 148 1.24 -15.66 5.43
CA ARG A 148 0.90 -15.57 4.02
C ARG A 148 -0.50 -14.99 3.88
N TYR A 149 -0.64 -14.01 3.00
CA TYR A 149 -1.90 -13.38 2.67
C TYR A 149 -2.16 -13.57 1.19
N ASP A 150 -3.35 -14.04 0.85
CA ASP A 150 -3.77 -14.22 -0.53
C ASP A 150 -4.01 -12.84 -1.19
N ILE A 151 -3.92 -12.79 -2.52
CA ILE A 151 -4.28 -11.57 -3.25
C ILE A 151 -5.76 -11.25 -2.99
N GLY A 152 -6.01 -10.04 -2.49
CA GLY A 152 -7.34 -9.56 -2.07
C GLY A 152 -7.50 -9.48 -0.55
N GLU A 153 -6.70 -10.23 0.21
CA GLU A 153 -6.71 -10.16 1.66
C GLU A 153 -6.02 -8.90 2.17
N ASP A 154 -6.48 -8.41 3.33
CA ASP A 154 -5.85 -7.30 4.02
C ASP A 154 -5.37 -7.66 5.42
N PHE A 155 -4.42 -6.87 5.89
CA PHE A 155 -3.81 -7.04 7.20
C PHE A 155 -3.39 -5.70 7.79
N ARG A 156 -3.34 -5.65 9.12
CA ARG A 156 -2.92 -4.44 9.84
C ARG A 156 -1.40 -4.36 9.92
N LYS A 157 -0.84 -3.24 9.47
CA LYS A 157 0.57 -2.87 9.63
C LYS A 157 0.65 -1.51 10.31
N GLY A 158 0.92 -1.52 11.62
CA GLY A 158 0.90 -0.33 12.46
C GLY A 158 -0.50 0.27 12.52
N ASP A 159 -0.60 1.54 12.14
CA ASP A 159 -1.81 2.36 12.21
C ASP A 159 -2.72 2.27 10.97
N PHE A 160 -2.42 1.35 10.06
CA PHE A 160 -3.12 1.24 8.77
C PHE A 160 -3.34 -0.23 8.40
N TYR A 161 -4.31 -0.45 7.52
CA TYR A 161 -4.55 -1.72 6.86
C TYR A 161 -4.00 -1.67 5.43
N PHE A 162 -3.33 -2.75 5.04
CA PHE A 162 -2.81 -2.94 3.69
C PHE A 162 -3.46 -4.18 3.10
N GLN A 163 -3.87 -4.08 1.84
CA GLN A 163 -4.33 -5.19 1.04
C GLN A 163 -3.20 -5.71 0.17
N CYS A 164 -3.06 -7.04 0.11
CA CYS A 164 -2.25 -7.67 -0.92
C CYS A 164 -2.96 -7.53 -2.26
N HIS A 165 -2.42 -6.74 -3.17
CA HIS A 165 -3.14 -6.27 -4.34
C HIS A 165 -2.36 -6.51 -5.62
N ARG A 166 -3.04 -6.98 -6.67
CA ARG A 166 -2.47 -7.05 -8.03
C ARG A 166 -2.76 -5.76 -8.78
N THR A 167 -1.73 -5.04 -9.19
CA THR A 167 -1.83 -3.81 -9.99
C THR A 167 -2.40 -4.09 -11.38
N SER A 168 -2.80 -3.04 -12.09
CA SER A 168 -3.23 -3.13 -13.50
C SER A 168 -2.14 -3.67 -14.42
N THR A 169 -0.86 -3.53 -14.05
CA THR A 169 0.29 -4.09 -14.77
C THR A 169 0.55 -5.56 -14.43
N GLY A 170 -0.24 -6.17 -13.55
CA GLY A 170 -0.09 -7.56 -13.11
C GLY A 170 0.88 -7.78 -11.94
N THR A 171 1.55 -6.72 -11.47
CA THR A 171 2.50 -6.79 -10.33
C THR A 171 1.74 -6.91 -9.01
N VAL A 172 2.23 -7.74 -8.09
CA VAL A 172 1.66 -7.83 -6.73
C VAL A 172 2.37 -6.81 -5.83
N ALA A 173 1.58 -6.03 -5.08
CA ALA A 173 2.06 -4.99 -4.19
C ALA A 173 1.14 -4.82 -2.97
N LEU A 174 1.63 -4.15 -1.93
CA LEU A 174 0.83 -3.76 -0.78
C LEU A 174 0.14 -2.42 -1.02
N ARG A 175 -1.19 -2.41 -1.00
CA ARG A 175 -2.00 -1.20 -1.17
C ARG A 175 -2.61 -0.78 0.18
N PRO A 176 -2.37 0.45 0.68
CA PRO A 176 -3.09 0.92 1.86
C PRO A 176 -4.60 1.05 1.54
N VAL A 177 -5.46 0.58 2.45
CA VAL A 177 -6.92 0.51 2.23
C VAL A 177 -7.77 1.05 3.37
N ALA A 178 -7.21 1.20 4.58
CA ALA A 178 -7.92 1.75 5.72
C ALA A 178 -6.95 2.25 6.79
N CYS A 179 -7.45 3.09 7.69
CA CYS A 179 -6.79 3.51 8.91
C CYS A 179 -7.27 2.63 10.07
N HIS A 180 -6.40 2.45 11.06
CA HIS A 180 -6.70 1.80 12.32
C HIS A 180 -6.64 2.82 13.44
N HIS A 181 -7.73 3.02 14.18
CA HIS A 181 -7.79 3.94 15.31
C HIS A 181 -8.59 3.32 16.47
N LYS A 182 -8.00 3.26 17.67
CA LYS A 182 -8.61 2.71 18.90
C LYS A 182 -9.33 1.36 18.70
N GLY A 183 -8.69 0.43 17.98
CA GLY A 183 -9.22 -0.92 17.74
C GLY A 183 -10.26 -1.02 16.63
N ARG A 184 -10.59 0.09 15.96
CA ARG A 184 -11.55 0.14 14.85
C ARG A 184 -10.87 0.40 13.52
N ARG A 185 -11.44 -0.18 12.46
CA ARG A 185 -11.06 0.04 11.07
C ARG A 185 -11.89 1.18 10.49
N TYR A 186 -11.24 2.10 9.80
CA TYR A 186 -11.86 3.20 9.07
C TYR A 186 -11.39 3.16 7.62
N ASN A 187 -12.29 2.86 6.67
CA ASN A 187 -11.95 2.83 5.26
C ASN A 187 -11.54 4.23 4.76
N ILE A 188 -10.80 4.30 3.66
CA ILE A 188 -10.48 5.57 3.01
C ILE A 188 -11.78 6.33 2.71
N GLY A 189 -11.89 7.57 3.16
CA GLY A 189 -13.07 8.43 3.06
C GLY A 189 -13.93 8.47 4.34
N GLU A 190 -13.72 7.55 5.28
CA GLU A 190 -14.43 7.55 6.56
C GLU A 190 -13.81 8.51 7.56
N ASN A 191 -14.66 9.01 8.46
CA ASN A 191 -14.29 9.96 9.49
C ASN A 191 -14.45 9.35 10.88
N TYR A 192 -13.66 9.84 11.84
CA TYR A 192 -13.75 9.46 13.25
C TYR A 192 -13.45 10.64 14.16
N GLU A 193 -13.96 10.57 15.38
CA GLU A 193 -13.92 11.65 16.36
C GLU A 193 -12.99 11.27 17.52
N GLU A 194 -12.21 12.23 17.99
CA GLU A 194 -11.30 12.09 19.11
C GLU A 194 -11.27 13.38 19.93
N ASP A 195 -11.91 13.32 21.09
CA ASP A 195 -11.96 14.37 22.11
C ASP A 195 -12.29 15.77 21.55
N LYS A 196 -11.25 16.53 21.21
CA LYS A 196 -11.30 17.93 20.74
C LYS A 196 -11.34 18.06 19.22
N PHE A 197 -11.12 17.00 18.46
CA PHE A 197 -10.97 17.06 17.02
C PHE A 197 -11.63 15.86 16.33
N TRP A 198 -11.80 15.98 15.02
CA TRP A 198 -12.22 14.87 14.19
C TRP A 198 -11.32 14.76 12.97
N TYR A 199 -11.21 13.54 12.48
CA TYR A 199 -10.21 13.12 11.54
C TYR A 199 -10.86 12.36 10.38
N ALA A 200 -10.24 12.43 9.22
CA ALA A 200 -10.55 11.61 8.06
C ALA A 200 -9.43 10.60 7.84
N CYS A 201 -9.80 9.37 7.51
CA CYS A 201 -8.87 8.46 6.86
C CYS A 201 -8.81 8.80 5.37
N THR A 202 -7.67 9.25 4.87
CA THR A 202 -7.54 9.68 3.47
C THR A 202 -6.22 9.21 2.85
N MET A 203 -6.05 9.44 1.56
CA MET A 203 -4.86 9.11 0.78
C MET A 203 -4.11 10.39 0.40
N GLU A 204 -2.82 10.46 0.73
CA GLU A 204 -1.92 11.55 0.30
C GLU A 204 -0.64 10.93 -0.30
N ALA A 205 -0.27 11.32 -1.52
CA ALA A 205 0.92 10.82 -2.22
C ALA A 205 1.06 9.29 -2.21
N GLY A 206 -0.05 8.56 -2.38
CA GLY A 206 -0.08 7.09 -2.38
C GLY A 206 0.01 6.43 -1.00
N ARG A 207 -0.07 7.19 0.09
CA ARG A 207 -0.06 6.69 1.48
C ARG A 207 -1.38 6.99 2.17
N ALA A 208 -1.85 6.07 3.00
CA ALA A 208 -2.94 6.37 3.91
C ALA A 208 -2.44 7.30 5.02
N VAL A 209 -3.25 8.30 5.35
CA VAL A 209 -2.98 9.28 6.41
C VAL A 209 -4.22 9.51 7.25
N LYS A 210 -3.99 9.80 8.53
CA LYS A 210 -5.01 10.21 9.50
C LYS A 210 -5.00 11.74 9.55
N LYS A 211 -5.86 12.37 8.75
CA LYS A 211 -5.86 13.83 8.59
C LYS A 211 -6.81 14.47 9.58
N CYS A 212 -6.32 15.38 10.42
CA CYS A 212 -7.20 16.23 11.23
C CYS A 212 -7.97 17.16 10.30
N VAL A 213 -9.31 17.11 10.35
CA VAL A 213 -10.16 17.90 9.44
C VAL A 213 -10.78 19.09 10.15
N GLY A 214 -11.05 18.95 11.44
CA GLY A 214 -11.77 19.96 12.18
C GLY A 214 -11.83 19.69 13.67
N CYS A 215 -12.56 20.55 14.36
CA CYS A 215 -12.68 20.56 15.81
C CYS A 215 -14.01 19.94 16.26
N MET A 216 -14.05 19.46 17.50
CA MET A 216 -15.24 18.95 18.16
C MET A 216 -15.65 19.89 19.28
N HIS A 217 -16.92 20.32 19.29
CA HIS A 217 -17.49 21.11 20.38
C HIS A 217 -18.93 20.68 20.66
N TYR A 218 -19.23 20.18 21.88
CA TYR A 218 -20.53 19.61 22.27
C TYR A 218 -21.12 18.67 21.20
N ALA A 219 -20.34 17.67 20.76
CA ALA A 219 -20.72 16.70 19.71
C ALA A 219 -21.02 17.32 18.32
N ARG A 220 -20.69 18.59 18.10
CA ARG A 220 -20.72 19.22 16.77
C ARG A 220 -19.35 19.22 16.15
N ARG A 221 -19.29 18.88 14.86
CA ARG A 221 -18.11 19.03 14.01
C ARG A 221 -18.03 20.47 13.51
N LEU A 222 -16.89 21.09 13.74
CA LEU A 222 -16.54 22.41 13.26
C LEU A 222 -15.44 22.26 12.21
N MET A 223 -15.53 23.02 11.13
CA MET A 223 -14.49 23.14 10.10
C MET A 223 -13.43 24.17 10.50
N ASP A 224 -12.29 24.20 9.82
CA ASP A 224 -11.30 25.26 9.99
C ASP A 224 -11.93 26.65 9.74
N GLY A 225 -11.75 27.57 10.70
CA GLY A 225 -12.34 28.91 10.68
C GLY A 225 -13.71 29.03 11.34
N ASP A 226 -14.40 27.93 11.63
CA ASP A 226 -15.69 27.98 12.33
C ASP A 226 -15.51 28.51 13.75
N ARG A 227 -16.42 29.40 14.15
CA ARG A 227 -16.42 30.02 15.47
C ARG A 227 -17.52 29.48 16.36
N TYR A 228 -17.21 29.41 17.64
CA TYR A 228 -18.18 29.07 18.68
C TYR A 228 -17.85 29.85 19.96
N PHE A 229 -18.81 29.94 20.86
CA PHE A 229 -18.64 30.67 22.11
C PHE A 229 -18.86 29.76 23.32
N ILE A 230 -18.04 29.96 24.35
CA ILE A 230 -18.25 29.42 25.69
C ILE A 230 -18.33 30.63 26.62
N ASN A 231 -19.49 30.85 27.24
CA ASN A 231 -19.75 32.03 28.06
C ASN A 231 -19.43 33.32 27.29
N THR A 232 -18.50 34.14 27.79
CA THR A 232 -18.08 35.40 27.17
C THR A 232 -16.90 35.25 26.20
N ALA A 233 -16.39 34.03 25.98
CA ALA A 233 -15.21 33.79 25.15
C ALA A 233 -15.59 33.25 23.77
N ILE A 234 -14.95 33.77 22.73
CA ILE A 234 -15.08 33.30 21.35
C ILE A 234 -13.84 32.48 21.00
N TYR A 235 -14.07 31.27 20.50
CA TYR A 235 -13.07 30.36 19.98
C TYR A 235 -13.27 30.16 18.49
N GLU A 236 -12.18 29.89 17.79
CA GLU A 236 -12.15 29.58 16.37
C GLU A 236 -11.42 28.25 16.19
N CYS A 237 -12.05 27.31 15.49
CA CYS A 237 -11.38 26.08 15.11
C CYS A 237 -10.24 26.41 14.15
N THR A 238 -9.02 26.00 14.47
CA THR A 238 -7.84 26.25 13.64
C THR A 238 -7.17 24.92 13.31
N ILE A 239 -7.09 24.57 12.04
CA ILE A 239 -6.49 23.32 11.54
C ILE A 239 -5.30 23.64 10.63
N ARG A 240 -4.10 23.23 11.02
CA ARG A 240 -2.86 23.38 10.24
C ARG A 240 -2.17 22.02 10.14
N GLN A 241 -1.22 21.90 9.21
CA GLN A 241 -0.56 20.63 8.89
C GLN A 241 0.04 19.90 10.11
N HIS A 242 0.55 20.65 11.09
CA HIS A 242 1.18 20.11 12.30
C HIS A 242 0.60 20.65 13.61
N HIS A 243 -0.50 21.40 13.53
CA HIS A 243 -1.07 22.06 14.69
C HIS A 243 -2.57 22.27 14.50
N SER A 244 -3.36 21.69 15.39
CA SER A 244 -4.81 21.91 15.45
C SER A 244 -5.15 22.44 16.84
N ASP A 245 -5.98 23.47 16.90
CA ASP A 245 -6.30 24.14 18.17
C ASP A 245 -7.70 24.77 18.16
N HIS A 246 -8.23 24.94 19.36
CA HIS A 246 -9.40 25.76 19.65
C HIS A 246 -8.91 27.15 20.04
N ARG A 247 -8.64 27.98 19.04
CA ARG A 247 -7.95 29.25 19.23
C ARG A 247 -8.88 30.28 19.86
N LEU A 248 -8.51 30.81 21.01
CA LEU A 248 -9.21 31.94 21.62
C LEU A 248 -8.99 33.23 20.81
N VAL A 249 -10.07 33.77 20.22
CA VAL A 249 -10.02 34.90 19.29
C VAL A 249 -10.73 36.16 19.76
N GLY A 250 -11.64 36.09 20.74
CA GLY A 250 -12.41 37.26 21.14
C GLY A 250 -13.33 37.09 22.33
N CYS A 251 -14.15 38.11 22.56
CA CYS A 251 -15.16 38.21 23.59
C CYS A 251 -16.54 38.42 22.96
N VAL A 252 -17.56 37.89 23.63
CA VAL A 252 -18.97 38.16 23.33
C VAL A 252 -19.40 39.43 24.07
N GLN A 253 -19.94 40.39 23.34
CA GLN A 253 -20.78 41.46 23.87
C GLN A 253 -22.25 41.10 23.61
N GLN A 254 -23.11 41.25 24.62
CA GLN A 254 -24.55 41.06 24.49
C GLN A 254 -25.24 42.42 24.55
N ASP A 255 -25.98 42.77 23.50
CA ASP A 255 -26.67 44.06 23.35
C ASP A 255 -28.10 43.81 22.85
N ASP A 256 -29.13 44.06 23.68
CA ASP A 256 -30.55 43.88 23.32
C ASP A 256 -30.87 42.59 22.54
N ASN A 257 -30.34 41.45 23.00
CA ASN A 257 -30.40 40.11 22.39
C ASN A 257 -29.56 39.88 21.13
N LYS A 258 -28.75 40.84 20.70
CA LYS A 258 -27.72 40.66 19.68
C LYS A 258 -26.40 40.27 20.33
N ILE A 259 -25.74 39.29 19.74
CA ILE A 259 -24.36 38.94 20.07
C ILE A 259 -23.44 39.70 19.13
N ILE A 260 -22.58 40.54 19.68
CA ILE A 260 -21.55 41.28 18.96
C ILE A 260 -20.20 40.63 19.28
N GLU A 261 -19.52 40.13 18.25
CA GLU A 261 -18.17 39.58 18.40
C GLU A 261 -17.13 40.70 18.50
N ARG A 262 -16.34 40.68 19.58
CA ARG A 262 -15.23 41.62 19.80
C ARG A 262 -13.92 40.86 19.74
N ARG A 263 -13.01 41.22 18.82
CA ARG A 263 -11.68 40.57 18.73
C ARG A 263 -10.86 40.89 19.98
N LEU A 264 -9.92 40.00 20.32
CA LEU A 264 -8.94 40.27 21.37
C LEU A 264 -8.22 41.61 21.11
N GLY A 265 -8.14 42.43 22.15
CA GLY A 265 -7.55 43.77 22.10
C GLY A 265 -8.51 44.88 21.69
N CYS A 266 -9.67 44.57 21.09
CA CYS A 266 -10.66 45.60 20.75
C CYS A 266 -11.24 46.26 22.01
N GLN A 267 -11.50 47.56 21.88
CA GLN A 267 -12.16 48.39 22.88
C GLN A 267 -13.49 48.90 22.33
N TRP A 268 -14.48 49.08 23.20
CA TRP A 268 -15.78 49.63 22.85
C TRP A 268 -16.43 50.34 24.04
N LEU A 269 -17.43 51.16 23.75
CA LEU A 269 -18.26 51.82 24.77
C LEU A 269 -19.57 51.05 24.97
N GLU A 270 -19.98 50.89 26.22
CA GLU A 270 -21.30 50.36 26.63
C GLU A 270 -21.97 51.31 27.63
N GLY A 271 -23.28 51.15 27.81
CA GLY A 271 -24.07 51.94 28.75
C GLY A 271 -24.76 53.15 28.12
N ASN A 272 -25.66 53.74 28.90
CA ASN A 272 -26.49 54.86 28.49
C ASN A 272 -26.13 56.10 29.30
N ALA A 273 -26.24 57.29 28.70
CA ALA A 273 -26.04 58.53 29.44
C ALA A 273 -26.91 58.55 30.72
N PRO A 274 -26.38 59.05 31.85
CA PRO A 274 -25.08 59.72 31.98
C PRO A 274 -23.87 58.77 32.16
N TYR A 275 -24.06 57.45 32.11
CA TYR A 275 -23.04 56.45 32.45
C TYR A 275 -22.60 55.63 31.23
N LYS A 276 -21.37 55.83 30.78
CA LYS A 276 -20.76 55.00 29.74
C LYS A 276 -19.50 54.33 30.24
N TYR A 277 -19.17 53.17 29.69
CA TYR A 277 -18.05 52.34 30.12
C TYR A 277 -17.23 51.95 28.91
N MET A 278 -15.92 52.23 28.94
CA MET A 278 -15.00 51.70 27.93
C MET A 278 -14.44 50.38 28.39
N LEU A 279 -14.82 49.32 27.68
CA LEU A 279 -14.40 47.95 27.93
C LEU A 279 -13.36 47.53 26.91
N LYS A 280 -12.53 46.55 27.28
CA LYS A 280 -11.55 45.90 26.42
C LYS A 280 -11.68 44.39 26.54
N CYS A 281 -11.68 43.71 25.39
CA CYS A 281 -11.54 42.25 25.37
C CYS A 281 -10.08 41.88 25.60
N ALA A 282 -9.73 41.43 26.81
CA ALA A 282 -8.37 41.05 27.17
C ALA A 282 -8.23 39.54 27.37
N ARG A 283 -7.01 39.01 27.20
CA ARG A 283 -6.69 37.63 27.56
C ARG A 283 -6.32 37.56 29.04
N SER A 284 -6.93 36.66 29.79
CA SER A 284 -6.64 36.45 31.21
C SER A 284 -5.22 35.92 31.43
N LYS A 285 -4.64 36.21 32.61
CA LYS A 285 -3.42 35.55 33.07
C LYS A 285 -3.69 34.04 33.14
N GLY A 286 -3.09 33.26 32.24
CA GLY A 286 -3.41 31.83 32.04
C GLY A 286 -3.78 31.41 30.61
N LYS A 287 -3.79 32.34 29.64
CA LYS A 287 -3.96 32.15 28.18
C LYS A 287 -5.27 31.52 27.66
N GLU A 288 -6.01 30.76 28.45
CA GLU A 288 -7.20 30.02 27.98
C GLU A 288 -8.55 30.69 28.26
N LYS A 289 -8.55 31.86 28.92
CA LYS A 289 -9.79 32.59 29.21
C LYS A 289 -9.68 34.04 28.75
N VAL A 290 -10.80 34.65 28.40
CA VAL A 290 -10.90 36.10 28.25
C VAL A 290 -11.32 36.75 29.55
N LYS A 291 -11.02 38.04 29.66
CA LYS A 291 -11.52 38.95 30.69
C LYS A 291 -11.99 40.22 29.99
N LEU A 292 -13.19 40.66 30.32
CA LEU A 292 -13.61 42.02 30.01
C LEU A 292 -12.92 42.95 31.01
N GLU A 293 -11.99 43.75 30.50
CA GLU A 293 -11.24 44.73 31.29
C GLU A 293 -11.90 46.10 31.13
N THR A 294 -12.26 46.71 32.26
CA THR A 294 -12.66 48.12 32.27
C THR A 294 -11.44 48.99 32.08
N VAL A 295 -11.45 49.79 31.01
CA VAL A 295 -10.38 50.75 30.72
C VAL A 295 -10.68 52.10 31.38
N SER A 296 -11.93 52.57 31.27
CA SER A 296 -12.39 53.82 31.89
C SER A 296 -13.91 53.83 32.03
N CYS A 297 -14.41 54.45 33.09
CA CYS A 297 -15.80 54.90 33.16
C CYS A 297 -15.91 56.33 32.61
N PHE A 298 -17.04 56.70 32.06
CA PHE A 298 -17.36 58.03 31.54
C PHE A 298 -18.65 58.52 32.17
N TYR A 299 -18.56 59.65 32.87
CA TYR A 299 -19.71 60.34 33.47
C TYR A 299 -20.05 61.59 32.67
N GLN A 300 -21.24 61.64 32.09
CA GLN A 300 -21.71 62.76 31.28
C GLN A 300 -22.51 63.73 32.13
N MET A 301 -22.10 65.00 32.15
CA MET A 301 -22.78 66.09 32.86
C MET A 301 -22.82 67.32 31.96
N GLY A 302 -24.02 67.76 31.59
CA GLY A 302 -24.21 68.79 30.57
C GLY A 302 -23.64 68.35 29.22
N GLU A 303 -22.84 69.22 28.59
CA GLU A 303 -22.14 68.95 27.32
C GLU A 303 -20.79 68.23 27.52
N GLY A 304 -20.32 68.10 28.76
CA GLY A 304 -19.02 67.50 29.08
C GLY A 304 -19.10 66.01 29.47
N ALA A 305 -18.01 65.29 29.27
CA ALA A 305 -17.84 63.92 29.76
C ALA A 305 -16.52 63.76 30.53
N TYR A 306 -16.61 63.23 31.74
CA TYR A 306 -15.46 63.00 32.61
C TYR A 306 -15.04 61.54 32.54
N ALA A 307 -13.81 61.29 32.08
CA ALA A 307 -13.20 59.96 32.10
C ALA A 307 -12.61 59.67 33.49
N ILE A 308 -13.00 58.56 34.09
CA ILE A 308 -12.63 58.14 35.45
C ILE A 308 -12.00 56.74 35.34
N PRO A 309 -10.68 56.60 35.56
CA PRO A 309 -10.04 55.29 35.60
C PRO A 309 -10.65 54.35 36.66
N PRO A 310 -10.64 53.03 36.43
CA PRO A 310 -11.16 52.07 37.40
C PRO A 310 -10.37 52.10 38.72
N GLY A 311 -11.09 52.02 39.83
CA GLY A 311 -10.52 52.09 41.18
C GLY A 311 -10.22 53.51 41.66
N CYS A 312 -10.63 54.54 40.91
CA CYS A 312 -10.50 55.92 41.35
C CYS A 312 -11.81 56.72 41.27
N PHE A 313 -11.83 57.90 41.91
CA PHE A 313 -12.94 58.85 41.88
C PHE A 313 -12.49 60.26 41.53
N ARG A 314 -13.41 61.05 40.96
CA ARG A 314 -13.23 62.49 40.68
C ARG A 314 -14.35 63.31 41.32
N ILE A 315 -14.05 64.54 41.71
CA ILE A 315 -15.08 65.51 42.10
C ILE A 315 -15.61 66.18 40.83
N VAL A 316 -16.93 66.14 40.64
CA VAL A 316 -17.65 66.72 39.51
C VAL A 316 -18.84 67.49 40.10
N GLY A 317 -18.76 68.82 40.07
CA GLY A 317 -19.74 69.68 40.75
C GLY A 317 -19.71 69.47 42.27
N ASP A 318 -20.86 69.20 42.86
CA ASP A 318 -21.06 68.91 44.29
C ASP A 318 -20.89 67.43 44.65
N LYS A 319 -20.54 66.58 43.68
CA LYS A 319 -20.49 65.11 43.83
C LYS A 319 -19.09 64.55 43.60
N GLY A 320 -18.74 63.52 44.36
CA GLY A 320 -17.71 62.55 43.99
C GLY A 320 -18.30 61.46 43.10
N VAL A 321 -17.62 61.15 42.00
CA VAL A 321 -18.02 60.13 41.02
C VAL A 321 -16.89 59.10 40.93
N ALA A 322 -17.19 57.85 41.27
CA ALA A 322 -16.23 56.75 41.32
C ALA A 322 -16.48 55.70 40.22
N CYS A 323 -15.41 55.17 39.63
CA CYS A 323 -15.45 54.03 38.73
C CYS A 323 -15.05 52.75 39.48
N ILE A 324 -16.02 51.88 39.75
CA ILE A 324 -15.82 50.68 40.59
C ILE A 324 -15.92 49.44 39.72
N ASN A 325 -14.91 48.58 39.76
CA ASN A 325 -14.95 47.28 39.08
C ASN A 325 -15.66 46.26 39.97
N ARG A 326 -16.83 45.78 39.53
CA ARG A 326 -17.56 44.70 40.21
C ARG A 326 -17.50 43.40 39.40
N PRO A 327 -17.80 42.23 40.00
CA PRO A 327 -17.86 40.96 39.29
C PRO A 327 -18.79 40.94 38.07
N ASN A 328 -19.89 41.71 38.13
CA ASN A 328 -20.89 41.81 37.06
C ASN A 328 -20.59 42.92 36.04
N GLY A 329 -19.42 43.56 36.10
CA GLY A 329 -19.04 44.69 35.25
C GLY A 329 -18.75 45.97 36.04
N PRO A 330 -18.25 47.02 35.37
CA PRO A 330 -18.01 48.30 36.01
C PRO A 330 -19.32 49.01 36.38
N THR A 331 -19.27 49.78 37.46
CA THR A 331 -20.36 50.65 37.88
C THR A 331 -19.82 52.03 38.21
N ILE A 332 -20.58 53.06 37.82
CA ILE A 332 -20.37 54.42 38.32
C ILE A 332 -21.19 54.60 39.60
N GLU A 333 -20.57 55.11 40.65
CA GLU A 333 -21.24 55.48 41.89
C GLU A 333 -21.01 56.95 42.22
N GLU A 334 -22.08 57.65 42.57
CA GLU A 334 -22.05 59.04 43.02
C GLU A 334 -22.11 59.09 44.55
N PHE A 335 -21.45 60.08 45.14
CA PHE A 335 -21.53 60.39 46.57
C PHE A 335 -21.34 61.90 46.82
N PRO A 336 -21.87 62.45 47.91
CA PRO A 336 -21.65 63.86 48.26
C PRO A 336 -20.16 64.17 48.50
N THR A 337 -19.71 65.35 48.08
CA THR A 337 -18.33 65.83 48.31
C THR A 337 -17.94 65.96 49.78
N ASN A 338 -18.91 66.17 50.68
CA ASN A 338 -18.69 66.20 52.13
C ASN A 338 -18.56 64.80 52.77
N ASP A 339 -18.71 63.72 51.99
CA ASP A 339 -18.65 62.34 52.46
C ASP A 339 -17.59 61.53 51.69
N LEU A 340 -16.35 62.06 51.67
CA LEU A 340 -15.20 61.37 51.06
C LEU A 340 -14.89 60.04 51.76
N TYR A 341 -15.35 59.83 53.00
CA TYR A 341 -15.16 58.58 53.73
C TYR A 341 -15.85 57.40 53.03
N LYS A 342 -16.98 57.62 52.35
CA LYS A 342 -17.60 56.61 51.48
C LYS A 342 -16.68 56.14 50.35
N ALA A 343 -15.80 57.00 49.82
CA ALA A 343 -14.86 56.60 48.77
C ALA A 343 -13.87 55.53 49.28
N TYR A 344 -13.37 55.71 50.50
CA TYR A 344 -12.46 54.75 51.13
C TYR A 344 -13.12 53.39 51.38
N TYR A 345 -14.37 53.37 51.87
CA TYR A 345 -15.11 52.10 52.05
C TYR A 345 -15.36 51.35 50.75
N LYS A 346 -15.49 52.08 49.64
CA LYS A 346 -15.67 51.49 48.31
C LYS A 346 -14.35 51.05 47.68
N GLY A 347 -13.22 51.23 48.38
CA GLY A 347 -11.90 50.84 47.90
C GLY A 347 -11.40 51.67 46.71
N VAL A 348 -11.90 52.90 46.56
CA VAL A 348 -11.46 53.81 45.49
C VAL A 348 -10.59 54.94 46.05
N ARG A 349 -9.61 55.37 45.26
CA ARG A 349 -8.70 56.48 45.60
C ARG A 349 -9.00 57.73 44.76
N PRO A 350 -8.55 58.92 45.14
CA PRO A 350 -8.57 60.04 44.22
C PRO A 350 -7.86 59.67 42.91
N CYS A 351 -8.46 60.01 41.77
CA CYS A 351 -7.72 60.13 40.52
C CYS A 351 -6.85 61.41 40.61
#